data_AF-A0A7S4DPQ1-F1
#
_entry.id   AF-A0A7S4DPQ1-F1
#
_cell.length_a   1.000
_cell.length_b   1.000
_cell.length_c   1.000
_cell.angle_alpha   90.00
_cell.angle_beta   90.00
_cell.angle_gamma   90.00
#
_symmetry.space_group_name_H-M   'P 1'
#
loop_
_entity.id
_entity.type
_entity.pdbx_description
1 polymer ?
#
loop_
_entity_poly.entity_id
_entity_poly.type
_entity_poly.pdbx_seq_one_letter_code
_entity_poly.pdbx_strand_id
1 'polypeptide(L)'
;IIIASSPNLTVQLWNSGMGSFKSNSEFIHSHMINLLRAAFPNVHPNEVKTFVDGLYQYQREPKNFKQYIRDFIIQTKEFSNLDNQELYREEQQQQQAQQQQAEDFEKKDQDEASALLPAPE
;
A
#
# COMPACT_ATOMS: atom_id res chain seq x y z
N ILE A 1 24.21 9.55 3.71
CA ILE A 1 24.72 8.19 3.41
C ILE A 1 26.24 8.18 3.26
N ILE A 2 26.86 9.12 2.53
CA ILE A 2 28.33 9.28 2.43
C ILE A 2 29.07 9.19 3.79
N ILE A 3 28.44 9.65 4.87
CA ILE A 3 29.00 9.62 6.24
C ILE A 3 29.17 8.19 6.78
N ALA A 4 28.37 7.22 6.32
CA ALA A 4 28.42 5.81 6.74
C ALA A 4 29.73 5.11 6.36
N SER A 5 30.35 5.56 5.27
CA SER A 5 31.64 5.07 4.77
C SER A 5 32.78 6.05 5.07
N SER A 6 32.52 7.07 5.89
CA SER A 6 33.51 8.06 6.25
C SER A 6 34.57 7.42 7.14
N PRO A 7 35.87 7.66 6.89
CA PRO A 7 36.94 7.21 7.78
C PRO A 7 36.83 7.84 9.18
N ASN A 8 36.04 8.92 9.33
CA ASN A 8 35.81 9.58 10.61
C ASN A 8 34.70 8.92 11.45
N LEU A 9 33.95 7.94 10.90
CA LEU A 9 32.90 7.23 11.62
C LEU A 9 33.46 5.91 12.17
N THR A 10 34.12 5.96 13.33
CA THR A 10 34.74 4.79 13.97
C THR A 10 33.81 4.00 14.88
N VAL A 11 32.64 4.56 15.22
CA VAL A 11 31.66 3.93 16.11
C VAL A 11 30.73 3.01 15.30
N GLN A 12 30.51 1.81 15.83
CA GLN A 12 29.51 0.87 15.28
C GLN A 12 28.11 1.41 15.53
N LEU A 13 27.29 1.46 14.47
CA LEU A 13 25.92 1.99 14.56
C LEU A 13 24.89 0.96 15.01
N TRP A 14 25.26 -0.32 15.07
CA TRP A 14 24.41 -1.41 15.54
C TRP A 14 24.88 -1.91 16.91
N ASN A 15 23.95 -2.48 17.68
CA ASN A 15 24.26 -3.17 18.91
C ASN A 15 24.23 -4.70 18.71
N SER A 16 24.75 -5.45 19.68
CA SER A 16 24.86 -6.92 19.61
C SER A 16 23.52 -7.65 19.44
N GLY A 17 22.39 -7.01 19.73
CA GLY A 17 21.04 -7.58 19.54
C GLY A 17 20.44 -7.33 18.15
N MET A 18 21.03 -6.45 17.33
CA MET A 18 20.51 -6.09 16.00
C MET A 18 21.07 -6.95 14.86
N GLY A 19 22.01 -7.85 15.15
CA GLY A 19 22.66 -8.72 14.19
C GLY A 19 24.14 -8.39 13.97
N SER A 20 24.79 -9.18 13.11
CA SER A 20 26.19 -9.03 12.74
C SER A 20 26.29 -8.37 11.37
N PHE A 21 26.62 -7.09 11.32
CA PHE A 21 26.89 -6.35 10.08
C PHE A 21 28.40 -6.23 9.84
N LYS A 22 28.82 -6.27 8.57
CA LYS A 22 30.25 -6.16 8.21
C LYS A 22 30.71 -4.71 8.15
N SER A 23 29.78 -3.76 7.97
CA SER A 23 30.08 -2.33 7.92
C SER A 23 28.88 -1.46 8.31
N ASN A 24 29.16 -0.21 8.70
CA ASN A 24 28.13 0.81 8.95
C ASN A 24 27.24 1.07 7.72
N SER A 25 27.81 0.95 6.52
CA SER A 25 27.04 1.08 5.28
C SER A 25 26.04 -0.05 5.09
N GLU A 26 26.43 -1.30 5.39
CA GLU A 26 25.53 -2.46 5.30
C GLU A 26 24.39 -2.36 6.30
N PHE A 27 24.70 -1.94 7.53
CA PHE A 27 23.69 -1.68 8.55
C PHE A 27 22.69 -0.59 8.10
N ILE A 28 23.18 0.57 7.67
CA ILE A 28 22.31 1.67 7.25
C ILE A 28 21.45 1.26 6.05
N HIS A 29 22.01 0.53 5.09
CA HIS A 29 21.28 0.01 3.93
C HIS A 29 20.12 -0.91 4.36
N SER A 30 20.42 -1.92 5.18
CA SER A 30 19.38 -2.83 5.70
C SER A 30 18.35 -2.10 6.56
N HIS A 31 18.78 -1.13 7.37
CA HIS A 31 17.89 -0.36 8.23
C HIS A 31 16.94 0.53 7.41
N MET A 32 17.44 1.21 6.37
CA MET A 32 16.61 2.02 5.47
C MET A 32 15.58 1.18 4.72
N ILE A 33 15.95 -0.02 4.26
CA ILE A 33 15.00 -0.94 3.62
C ILE A 33 13.88 -1.30 4.60
N ASN A 34 14.22 -1.71 5.82
CA ASN A 34 13.22 -2.10 6.82
C ASN A 34 12.30 -0.93 7.20
N LEU A 35 12.86 0.27 7.35
CA LEU A 35 12.11 1.49 7.63
C LEU A 35 11.11 1.81 6.52
N LEU A 36 11.56 1.79 5.26
CA LEU A 36 10.72 2.12 4.12
C LEU A 36 9.66 1.05 3.84
N ARG A 37 9.98 -0.24 4.07
CA ARG A 37 8.98 -1.31 4.00
C ARG A 37 7.86 -1.12 5.03
N ALA A 38 8.19 -0.66 6.23
CA ALA A 38 7.19 -0.37 7.26
C ALA A 38 6.38 0.89 6.95
N ALA A 39 7.01 1.91 6.38
CA ALA A 39 6.33 3.17 6.01
C ALA A 39 5.44 3.04 4.76
N PHE A 40 5.78 2.14 3.83
CA PHE A 40 5.10 1.97 2.55
C PHE A 40 4.71 0.50 2.33
N PRO A 41 3.71 -0.03 3.08
CA PRO A 41 3.33 -1.44 3.02
C PRO A 41 2.80 -1.90 1.66
N ASN A 42 2.28 -0.98 0.84
CA ASN A 42 1.75 -1.27 -0.49
C ASN A 42 2.84 -1.36 -1.58
N VAL A 43 4.10 -1.04 -1.26
CA VAL A 43 5.21 -1.13 -2.23
C VAL A 43 5.88 -2.49 -2.13
N HIS A 44 6.21 -3.06 -3.30
CA HIS A 44 6.88 -4.35 -3.34
C HIS A 44 8.27 -4.27 -2.68
N PRO A 45 8.67 -5.27 -1.86
CA PRO A 45 9.97 -5.26 -1.18
C PRO A 45 11.17 -5.09 -2.10
N ASN A 46 11.10 -5.64 -3.33
CA ASN A 46 12.14 -5.47 -4.33
C ASN A 46 12.24 -4.03 -4.85
N GLU A 47 11.11 -3.32 -4.99
CA GLU A 47 11.11 -1.91 -5.38
C GLU A 47 11.70 -1.03 -4.28
N VAL A 48 11.38 -1.30 -3.01
CA VAL A 48 12.01 -0.61 -1.88
C VAL A 48 13.53 -0.80 -1.89
N LYS A 49 14.00 -2.03 -2.13
CA LYS A 49 15.44 -2.31 -2.22
C LYS A 49 16.09 -1.52 -3.36
N THR A 50 15.51 -1.55 -4.57
CA THR A 50 16.00 -0.82 -5.73
C THR A 50 16.03 0.69 -5.49
N PHE A 51 15.00 1.22 -4.83
CA PHE A 51 14.95 2.63 -4.44
C PHE A 51 16.09 2.99 -3.48
N VAL A 52 16.30 2.18 -2.43
CA VAL A 52 17.44 2.41 -1.52
C VAL A 52 18.75 2.35 -2.28
N ASP A 53 18.97 1.36 -3.15
CA ASP A 53 20.17 1.28 -3.99
C ASP A 53 20.37 2.55 -4.86
N GLY A 54 19.29 3.07 -5.46
CA GLY A 54 19.30 4.30 -6.24
C GLY A 54 19.64 5.54 -5.40
N LEU A 55 19.19 5.63 -4.14
CA LEU A 55 19.58 6.71 -3.23
C LEU A 55 21.09 6.77 -3.01
N TYR A 56 21.77 5.63 -2.95
CA TYR A 56 23.23 5.57 -2.83
C TYR A 56 23.93 6.01 -4.13
N GLN A 57 23.34 5.73 -5.30
CA GLN A 57 23.90 6.12 -6.60
C GLN A 57 23.80 7.63 -6.84
N TYR A 58 22.62 8.22 -6.60
CA TYR A 58 22.38 9.64 -6.89
C TYR A 58 22.82 10.59 -5.77
N GLN A 59 23.34 10.10 -4.64
CA GLN A 59 23.68 10.93 -3.46
C GLN A 59 24.70 12.06 -3.73
N ARG A 60 25.49 11.97 -4.81
CA ARG A 60 26.48 12.99 -5.19
C ARG A 60 25.91 14.07 -6.13
N GLU A 61 24.71 13.86 -6.65
CA GLU A 61 24.06 14.74 -7.62
C GLU A 61 22.75 15.28 -7.05
N PRO A 62 22.73 16.47 -6.42
CA PRO A 62 21.60 16.94 -5.64
C PRO A 62 20.31 17.12 -6.46
N LYS A 63 20.42 17.42 -7.76
CA LYS A 63 19.26 17.51 -8.65
C LYS A 63 18.64 16.12 -8.88
N ASN A 64 19.46 15.15 -9.27
CA ASN A 64 19.01 13.78 -9.55
C ASN A 64 18.50 13.11 -8.28
N PHE A 65 19.14 13.33 -7.14
CA PHE A 65 18.69 12.82 -5.85
C PHE A 65 17.29 13.31 -5.49
N LYS A 66 17.04 14.63 -5.61
CA LYS A 66 15.72 15.21 -5.33
C LYS A 66 14.65 14.73 -6.31
N GLN A 67 15.01 14.61 -7.58
CA GLN A 67 14.11 14.08 -8.61
C GLN A 67 13.73 12.63 -8.30
N TYR A 68 14.72 11.78 -8.03
CA TYR A 68 14.53 10.37 -7.74
C TYR A 68 13.66 10.13 -6.49
N ILE A 69 13.85 10.92 -5.43
CA ILE A 69 12.97 10.89 -4.24
C ILE A 69 11.55 11.31 -4.60
N ARG A 70 11.38 12.39 -5.38
CA ARG A 70 10.05 12.87 -5.77
C ARG A 70 9.30 11.79 -6.55
N ASP A 71 9.95 11.17 -7.51
CA ASP A 71 9.34 10.15 -8.36
C ASP A 71 8.90 8.94 -7.53
N PHE A 72 9.72 8.51 -6.56
CA PHE A 72 9.34 7.46 -5.62
C PHE A 72 8.13 7.84 -4.74
N ILE A 73 8.05 9.10 -4.27
CA ILE A 73 6.92 9.58 -3.45
C ILE A 73 5.62 9.64 -4.28
N ILE A 74 5.72 9.99 -5.57
CA ILE A 74 4.56 10.00 -6.47
C ILE A 74 4.09 8.57 -6.71
N GLN A 75 4.99 7.67 -7.11
CA GLN A 75 4.69 6.25 -7.34
C GLN A 75 4.05 5.60 -6.11
N THR A 76 4.60 5.81 -4.91
CA THR A 76 4.03 5.26 -3.66
C THR A 76 2.64 5.79 -3.33
N LYS A 77 2.30 7.02 -3.72
CA LYS A 77 0.95 7.58 -3.51
C LYS A 77 -0.10 6.94 -4.41
N GLU A 78 0.25 6.54 -5.62
CA GLU A 78 -0.69 5.88 -6.54
C GLU A 78 -1.14 4.51 -5.99
N PHE A 79 -0.25 3.79 -5.30
CA PHE A 79 -0.57 2.54 -4.61
C PHE A 79 -1.31 2.71 -3.28
N SER A 80 -1.39 3.94 -2.75
CA SER A 80 -2.19 4.27 -1.55
C SER A 80 -3.67 4.41 -1.85
N ASN A 81 -4.09 4.37 -3.12
CA ASN A 81 -5.48 4.39 -3.56
C ASN A 81 -6.24 3.08 -3.22
N LEU A 82 -6.09 2.60 -1.98
CA LEU A 82 -7.00 1.68 -1.30
C LEU A 82 -8.47 2.11 -1.47
N ASP A 83 -8.71 3.40 -1.73
CA ASP A 83 -9.97 3.97 -2.20
C ASP A 83 -10.64 3.13 -3.30
N ASN A 84 -9.90 2.64 -4.31
CA ASN A 84 -10.53 1.88 -5.38
C ASN A 84 -11.14 0.56 -4.89
N GLN A 85 -10.50 -0.12 -3.94
CA GLN A 85 -11.04 -1.38 -3.41
C GLN A 85 -12.26 -1.17 -2.51
N GLU A 86 -12.30 -0.09 -1.73
CA GLU A 86 -13.51 0.27 -0.97
C GLU A 86 -14.64 0.69 -1.91
N LEU A 87 -14.35 1.48 -2.95
CA LEU A 87 -15.31 1.88 -3.97
C LEU A 87 -15.97 0.66 -4.63
N TYR A 88 -15.19 -0.35 -5.03
CA TYR A 88 -15.72 -1.59 -5.62
C TYR A 88 -16.55 -2.42 -4.63
N ARG A 89 -16.23 -2.39 -3.32
CA ARG A 89 -17.03 -3.11 -2.31
C ARG A 89 -18.36 -2.44 -2.05
N GLU A 90 -18.37 -1.12 -1.95
CA GLU A 90 -19.58 -0.35 -1.70
C GLU A 90 -20.56 -0.45 -2.88
N GLU A 91 -20.05 -0.41 -4.11
CA GLU A 91 -20.88 -0.54 -5.32
C GLU A 91 -21.51 -1.94 -5.44
N GLN A 92 -20.77 -3.01 -5.09
CA GLN A 92 -21.34 -4.37 -5.03
C GLN A 92 -22.42 -4.51 -3.95
N GLN A 93 -22.22 -3.92 -2.77
CA GLN A 93 -23.20 -3.95 -1.70
C GLN A 93 -24.48 -3.20 -2.08
N GLN A 94 -24.34 -2.04 -2.73
CA GLN A 94 -25.50 -1.28 -3.22
C GLN A 94 -26.27 -2.04 -4.31
N GLN A 95 -25.59 -2.69 -5.25
CA GLN A 95 -26.26 -3.52 -6.26
C GLN A 95 -27.01 -4.70 -5.64
N GLN A 96 -26.39 -5.41 -4.68
CA GLN A 96 -27.06 -6.52 -3.99
C GLN A 96 -28.28 -6.05 -3.19
N ALA A 97 -28.18 -4.91 -2.50
CA ALA A 97 -29.30 -4.35 -1.75
C ALA A 97 -30.46 -3.93 -2.68
N GLN A 98 -30.16 -3.33 -3.84
CA GLN A 98 -31.17 -2.97 -4.83
C GLN A 98 -31.86 -4.19 -5.44
N GLN A 99 -31.10 -5.26 -5.76
CA GLN A 99 -31.65 -6.51 -6.26
C GLN A 99 -32.58 -7.16 -5.23
N GLN A 100 -32.16 -7.25 -3.98
CA GLN A 100 -32.99 -7.79 -2.90
C GLN A 100 -34.27 -6.99 -2.69
N GLN A 101 -34.20 -5.65 -2.73
CA GLN A 101 -35.40 -4.81 -2.61
C GLN A 101 -36.37 -4.98 -3.78
N ALA A 102 -35.86 -5.13 -5.01
CA ALA A 102 -36.71 -5.38 -6.17
C ALA A 102 -37.42 -6.74 -6.09
N GLU A 103 -36.71 -7.78 -5.68
CA GLU A 103 -37.28 -9.12 -5.49
C GLU A 103 -38.33 -9.17 -4.38
N ASP A 104 -38.11 -8.43 -3.28
CA ASP A 104 -39.05 -8.37 -2.15
C ASP A 104 -40.33 -7.62 -2.54
N PHE A 105 -40.21 -6.55 -3.33
CA PHE A 105 -41.36 -5.84 -3.90
C PHE A 105 -42.17 -6.74 -4.84
N GLU A 106 -41.50 -7.46 -5.74
CA GLU A 106 -42.17 -8.30 -6.73
C GLU A 106 -42.91 -9.50 -6.10
N LYS A 107 -42.36 -10.10 -5.04
CA LYS A 107 -43.06 -11.13 -4.25
C LYS A 107 -44.29 -10.60 -3.56
N LYS A 108 -44.19 -9.39 -2.98
CA LYS A 108 -45.31 -8.77 -2.27
C LYS A 108 -46.48 -8.45 -3.20
N ASP A 109 -46.19 -7.94 -4.40
CA ASP A 109 -47.20 -7.74 -5.44
C ASP A 109 -47.84 -9.06 -5.93
N GLN A 110 -47.05 -10.15 -6.06
CA GLN A 110 -47.58 -11.47 -6.43
C GLN A 110 -48.45 -12.11 -5.33
N ASP A 111 -48.05 -11.98 -4.06
CA ASP A 111 -48.80 -12.49 -2.92
C ASP A 111 -50.13 -11.73 -2.76
N GLU A 112 -50.13 -10.41 -2.96
CA GLU A 112 -51.35 -9.59 -2.91
C GLU A 112 -52.30 -9.87 -4.09
N ALA A 113 -51.76 -10.08 -5.31
CA ALA A 113 -52.55 -10.45 -6.49
C ALA A 113 -53.18 -11.85 -6.36
N SER A 114 -52.47 -12.82 -5.76
CA SER A 114 -53.02 -14.16 -5.51
C SER A 114 -54.09 -14.17 -4.40
N ALA A 115 -54.00 -13.25 -3.44
CA ALA A 115 -54.99 -13.12 -2.37
C ALA A 115 -56.31 -12.46 -2.82
N LEU A 116 -56.31 -11.71 -3.93
CA LEU A 116 -57.48 -11.00 -4.46
C LEU A 116 -58.34 -11.80 -5.47
N LEU A 117 -57.96 -13.03 -5.84
CA LEU A 117 -58.79 -13.85 -6.71
C LEU A 117 -60.01 -14.38 -5.94
N PRO A 118 -61.25 -13.99 -6.30
CA PRO A 118 -62.45 -14.54 -5.67
C PRO A 118 -62.56 -16.04 -5.98
N ALA A 119 -62.88 -16.83 -4.96
CA ALA A 119 -63.12 -18.27 -5.08
C ALA A 119 -64.21 -18.54 -6.14
N PRO A 120 -64.03 -19.53 -7.03
CA PRO A 120 -65.02 -19.82 -8.06
C PRO A 120 -66.35 -20.25 -7.43
N GLU A 121 -67.45 -19.72 -7.98
CA GLU A 121 -68.85 -20.01 -7.61
C GLU A 121 -69.23 -21.50 -7.74
#